data_AF-A0A9D6ZCX8-F1
#
_entry.id   AF-A0A9D6ZCX8-F1
#
_cell.length_a   1.000
_cell.length_b   1.000
_cell.length_c   1.000
_cell.angle_alpha   90.00
_cell.angle_beta   90.00
_cell.angle_gamma   90.00
#
_symmetry.space_group_name_H-M   'P 1'
#
loop_
_entity.id
_entity.type
_entity.pdbx_description
1 polymer ?
#
loop_
_entity_poly.entity_id
_entity_poly.type
_entity_poly.pdbx_seq_one_letter_code
_entity_poly.pdbx_strand_id
1 'polypeptide(L)'
;MRSFFERRFGPIYLLTLLFVGIAALTRLALLLHSPSDGLTAIDLVGAFAIGLGYDIVTAAYFAIPLILYLTLLPEKAYRGRVHHGLLSVGFLVLLYLLLFVAVAEWVFWDEFESRFNFIAVDYLVYTNEVLGNIWESYPVPGLLGVIGVATLAVFLPLRRRLRAAGPATRLRQRLGEAALLLAVPVLATLGVDASQATFSTNRYANELAGNGIYSFFAAYRNNEIDYARYYALRNDEQVFQHLRALLAEPDTRFVGNDPHDITRAITGRGPEQRLNVVLISVESLSAEFLGSFGSDRQATPYLDALAHDSLLFTRVYATGTRTDRGLEAITLSVPPTAGRSLVKRPHNENLFSLGQVFREHGYRTEFLYGGYGYFDNMNYFFAHNGFKAVDRNSIPKQDIHFENVWGVADEDLYTLTLKELDAAHAAAQPFFGLVMTTSNHRPYTYPDGRIDIPSPGGRTGAVKYTDSAIHDFIERARSKPWFDDTVFVVIADHCAKSAGKEALTVAQYHIPLLIYAPKHIAPGKVERLVSQIDLAPTLLGLLNFSYKSQ
;
A
#
# COMPACT_ATOMS: atom_id res chain seq x y z
N MET A 1 -35.72 25.12 -29.44
CA MET A 1 -34.33 25.21 -28.95
C MET A 1 -33.41 24.61 -30.01
N ARG A 2 -32.76 25.42 -30.87
CA ARG A 2 -31.55 24.95 -31.57
C ARG A 2 -30.59 24.42 -30.51
N SER A 3 -30.13 23.18 -30.68
CA SER A 3 -29.57 22.40 -29.57
C SER A 3 -28.36 23.13 -28.97
N PHE A 4 -28.30 23.20 -27.65
CA PHE A 4 -27.17 23.79 -26.89
C PHE A 4 -25.81 23.20 -27.34
N PHE A 5 -25.83 21.96 -27.82
CA PHE A 5 -24.67 21.23 -28.35
C PHE A 5 -24.27 21.62 -29.77
N GLU A 6 -25.10 22.37 -30.49
CA GLU A 6 -24.83 22.85 -31.86
C GLU A 6 -24.09 24.20 -31.85
N ARG A 7 -23.66 24.70 -30.69
CA ARG A 7 -22.84 25.92 -30.57
C ARG A 7 -21.35 25.59 -30.69
N ARG A 8 -20.53 26.62 -30.89
CA ARG A 8 -19.07 26.50 -30.97
C ARG A 8 -18.44 25.80 -29.77
N PHE A 9 -18.87 26.16 -28.55
CA PHE A 9 -18.47 25.51 -27.30
C PHE A 9 -19.36 24.30 -26.93
N GLY A 10 -20.28 23.90 -27.81
CA GLY A 10 -21.13 22.70 -27.70
C GLY A 10 -20.38 21.42 -27.31
N PRO A 11 -19.20 21.14 -27.90
CA PRO A 11 -18.38 19.98 -27.55
C PRO A 11 -17.93 19.95 -26.08
N ILE A 12 -17.76 21.10 -25.42
CA ILE A 12 -17.37 21.17 -24.00
C ILE A 12 -18.52 20.69 -23.12
N TYR A 13 -19.74 21.12 -23.39
CA TYR A 13 -20.91 20.64 -22.65
C TYR A 13 -21.16 19.15 -22.86
N LEU A 14 -20.93 18.67 -24.08
CA LEU A 14 -21.02 17.23 -24.37
C LEU A 14 -19.95 16.45 -23.61
N LEU A 15 -18.72 16.97 -23.55
CA LEU A 15 -17.64 16.39 -22.75
C LEU A 15 -18.02 16.36 -21.26
N THR A 16 -18.49 17.47 -20.70
CA THR A 16 -18.90 17.55 -19.29
C THR A 16 -19.99 16.54 -18.97
N LEU A 17 -21.03 16.42 -19.82
CA LEU A 17 -22.11 15.46 -19.60
C LEU A 17 -21.63 14.01 -19.67
N LEU A 18 -20.73 13.69 -20.60
CA LEU A 18 -20.17 12.34 -20.68
C LEU A 18 -19.26 12.04 -19.50
N PHE A 19 -18.41 12.99 -19.11
CA PHE A 19 -17.53 12.83 -17.97
C PHE A 19 -18.35 12.55 -16.70
N VAL A 20 -19.32 13.41 -16.40
CA VAL A 20 -20.20 13.27 -15.23
C VAL A 20 -21.01 11.99 -15.32
N GLY A 21 -21.53 11.63 -16.49
CA GLY A 21 -22.28 10.40 -16.70
C GLY A 21 -21.43 9.15 -16.45
N ILE A 22 -20.21 9.10 -16.98
CA ILE A 22 -19.27 8.00 -16.75
C ILE A 22 -18.90 7.93 -15.27
N ALA A 23 -18.54 9.06 -14.64
CA ALA A 23 -18.16 9.08 -13.23
C ALA A 23 -19.30 8.66 -12.28
N ALA A 24 -20.54 9.07 -12.57
CA ALA A 24 -21.72 8.63 -11.84
C ALA A 24 -22.00 7.13 -12.01
N LEU A 25 -21.83 6.59 -13.23
CA LEU A 25 -21.94 5.16 -13.49
C LEU A 25 -20.83 4.36 -12.81
N THR A 26 -19.59 4.88 -12.80
CA THR A 26 -18.49 4.29 -12.04
C THR A 26 -18.85 4.25 -10.56
N ARG A 27 -19.30 5.37 -9.97
CA ARG A 27 -19.73 5.43 -8.56
C ARG A 27 -20.83 4.42 -8.25
N LEU A 28 -21.83 4.28 -9.14
CA LEU A 28 -22.87 3.27 -8.99
C LEU A 28 -22.31 1.84 -9.08
N ALA A 29 -21.41 1.58 -10.03
CA ALA A 29 -20.78 0.27 -10.18
C ALA A 29 -19.96 -0.10 -8.94
N LEU A 30 -19.20 0.84 -8.37
CA LEU A 30 -18.44 0.62 -7.13
C LEU A 30 -19.36 0.32 -5.94
N LEU A 31 -20.45 1.08 -5.79
CA LEU A 31 -21.47 0.85 -4.76
C LEU A 31 -22.06 -0.57 -4.86
N LEU A 32 -22.37 -1.03 -6.07
CA LEU A 32 -22.95 -2.34 -6.31
C LEU A 32 -21.93 -3.49 -6.19
N HIS A 33 -20.66 -3.23 -6.49
CA HIS A 33 -19.59 -4.22 -6.45
C HIS A 33 -19.21 -4.64 -5.03
N SER A 34 -19.05 -3.67 -4.13
CA SER A 34 -18.69 -3.93 -2.73
C SER A 34 -19.71 -3.28 -1.80
N PRO A 35 -20.95 -3.82 -1.69
CA PRO A 35 -21.98 -3.22 -0.85
C PRO A 35 -21.53 -3.22 0.62
N SER A 36 -21.55 -2.04 1.24
CA SER A 36 -21.16 -1.86 2.64
C SER A 36 -22.40 -1.84 3.53
N ASP A 37 -22.46 -2.77 4.49
CA ASP A 37 -23.49 -2.78 5.53
C ASP A 37 -23.45 -1.49 6.37
N GLY A 38 -24.59 -0.86 6.63
CA GLY A 38 -24.65 0.34 7.49
C GLY A 38 -24.49 1.69 6.76
N LEU A 39 -24.60 1.71 5.43
CA LEU A 39 -24.84 2.95 4.69
C LEU A 39 -26.26 3.46 4.97
N THR A 40 -26.38 4.70 5.44
CA THR A 40 -27.69 5.36 5.59
C THR A 40 -28.15 5.96 4.26
N ALA A 41 -29.44 6.29 4.15
CA ALA A 41 -29.95 7.02 2.99
C ALA A 41 -29.26 8.40 2.82
N ILE A 42 -28.87 9.04 3.93
CA ILE A 42 -28.14 10.31 3.92
C ILE A 42 -26.72 10.12 3.37
N ASP A 43 -26.04 9.03 3.74
CA ASP A 43 -24.72 8.70 3.20
C ASP A 43 -24.78 8.50 1.68
N LEU A 44 -25.79 7.79 1.19
CA LEU A 44 -25.96 7.56 -0.25
C LEU A 44 -26.25 8.88 -1.00
N VAL A 45 -27.17 9.70 -0.49
CA VAL A 45 -27.47 11.00 -1.10
C VAL A 45 -26.25 11.91 -1.07
N GLY A 46 -25.54 11.96 0.06
CA GLY A 46 -24.31 12.73 0.22
C GLY A 46 -23.21 12.28 -0.75
N ALA A 47 -22.96 10.97 -0.86
CA ALA A 47 -21.94 10.42 -1.74
C ALA A 47 -22.18 10.77 -3.21
N PHE A 48 -23.43 10.69 -3.69
CA PHE A 48 -23.76 11.06 -5.06
C PHE A 48 -23.82 12.58 -5.28
N ALA A 49 -24.29 13.37 -4.31
CA ALA A 49 -24.38 14.82 -4.43
C ALA A 49 -23.01 15.50 -4.38
N ILE A 50 -22.17 15.14 -3.40
CA ILE A 50 -20.78 15.62 -3.29
C ILE A 50 -19.96 15.09 -4.46
N GLY A 51 -20.15 13.81 -4.81
CA GLY A 51 -19.53 13.19 -5.98
C GLY A 51 -19.83 13.92 -7.28
N LEU A 52 -21.08 14.31 -7.51
CA LEU A 52 -21.45 15.14 -8.67
C LEU A 52 -20.67 16.47 -8.70
N GLY A 53 -20.44 17.09 -7.54
CA GLY A 53 -19.60 18.28 -7.40
C GLY A 53 -18.18 18.04 -7.89
N TYR A 54 -17.51 17.00 -7.38
CA TYR A 54 -16.17 16.61 -7.84
C TYR A 54 -16.14 16.23 -9.32
N ASP A 55 -17.18 15.55 -9.83
CA ASP A 55 -17.27 15.16 -11.23
C ASP A 55 -17.32 16.39 -12.16
N ILE A 56 -18.10 17.42 -11.79
CA ILE A 56 -18.18 18.69 -12.53
C ILE A 56 -16.85 19.44 -12.48
N VAL A 57 -16.23 19.53 -11.30
CA VAL A 57 -14.93 20.19 -11.11
C VAL A 57 -13.86 19.53 -11.97
N THR A 58 -13.79 18.20 -11.95
CA THR A 58 -12.80 17.45 -12.71
C THR A 58 -13.04 17.60 -14.21
N ALA A 59 -14.29 17.51 -14.66
CA ALA A 59 -14.65 17.76 -16.05
C ALA A 59 -14.26 19.18 -16.50
N ALA A 60 -14.39 20.18 -15.62
CA ALA A 60 -14.02 21.56 -15.90
C ALA A 60 -12.51 21.74 -16.09
N TYR A 61 -11.67 21.06 -15.28
CA TYR A 61 -10.23 21.03 -15.49
C TYR A 61 -9.86 20.36 -16.83
N PHE A 62 -10.47 19.22 -17.15
CA PHE A 62 -10.25 18.51 -18.42
C PHE A 62 -10.73 19.30 -19.65
N ALA A 63 -11.69 20.20 -19.48
CA ALA A 63 -12.19 21.04 -20.56
C ALA A 63 -11.22 22.19 -20.93
N ILE A 64 -10.25 22.55 -20.09
CA ILE A 64 -9.37 23.72 -20.30
C ILE A 64 -8.69 23.71 -21.67
N PRO A 65 -8.00 22.63 -22.12
CA PRO A 65 -7.35 22.62 -23.43
C PRO A 65 -8.34 22.81 -24.58
N LEU A 66 -9.54 22.21 -24.46
CA LEU A 66 -10.58 22.32 -25.47
C LEU A 66 -11.20 23.72 -25.50
N ILE A 67 -11.38 24.36 -24.33
CA ILE A 67 -11.82 25.76 -24.22
C ILE A 67 -10.83 26.68 -24.94
N LEU A 68 -9.54 26.56 -24.65
CA LEU A 68 -8.50 27.38 -25.27
C LEU A 68 -8.44 27.15 -26.79
N TYR A 69 -8.45 25.88 -27.22
CA TYR A 69 -8.47 25.51 -28.64
C TYR A 69 -9.68 26.11 -29.37
N LEU A 70 -10.89 25.92 -28.84
CA LEU A 70 -12.12 26.44 -29.43
C LEU A 70 -12.22 27.97 -29.33
N THR A 71 -11.51 28.62 -28.42
CA THR A 71 -11.47 30.09 -28.35
C THR A 71 -10.60 30.67 -29.45
N LEU A 72 -9.40 30.13 -29.61
CA LEU A 72 -8.36 30.67 -30.49
C LEU A 72 -8.56 30.30 -31.98
N LEU A 73 -9.28 29.22 -32.28
CA LEU A 73 -9.43 28.74 -33.65
C LEU A 73 -10.15 29.77 -34.58
N PRO A 74 -9.64 30.15 -35.75
CA PRO A 74 -10.36 31.05 -36.66
C PRO A 74 -11.67 30.44 -37.18
N GLU A 75 -12.66 31.26 -37.55
CA GLU A 75 -13.98 30.76 -38.03
C GLU A 75 -13.84 29.87 -39.28
N LYS A 76 -12.94 30.24 -40.20
CA LYS A 76 -12.64 29.46 -41.41
C LYS A 76 -12.10 28.07 -41.07
N ALA A 77 -11.23 27.97 -40.06
CA ALA A 77 -10.64 26.71 -39.62
C ALA A 77 -11.64 25.85 -38.82
N TYR A 78 -12.47 26.48 -37.98
CA TYR A 78 -13.53 25.82 -37.21
C TYR A 78 -14.54 25.10 -38.11
N ARG A 79 -14.91 25.68 -39.25
CA ARG A 79 -15.81 25.04 -40.24
C ARG A 79 -15.10 24.04 -41.17
N GLY A 80 -13.78 23.89 -41.02
CA GLY A 80 -12.96 23.03 -41.85
C GLY A 80 -13.09 21.56 -41.47
N ARG A 81 -12.91 20.67 -42.45
CA ARG A 81 -12.91 19.22 -42.24
C ARG A 81 -11.81 18.75 -41.28
N VAL A 82 -10.67 19.46 -41.28
CA VAL A 82 -9.53 19.17 -40.38
C VAL A 82 -9.94 19.34 -38.92
N HIS A 83 -10.60 20.45 -38.56
CA HIS A 83 -11.11 20.67 -37.20
C HIS A 83 -12.06 19.56 -36.77
N HIS A 84 -13.05 19.24 -37.61
CA HIS A 84 -14.02 18.18 -37.28
C HIS A 84 -13.37 16.80 -37.17
N GLY A 85 -12.33 16.52 -37.94
CA GLY A 85 -11.51 15.31 -37.82
C GLY A 85 -10.75 15.26 -36.50
N LEU A 86 -9.99 16.32 -36.18
CA LEU A 86 -9.23 16.45 -34.93
C LEU A 86 -10.14 16.38 -33.71
N LEU A 87 -11.28 17.08 -33.73
CA LEU A 87 -12.27 17.06 -32.66
C LEU A 87 -12.85 15.65 -32.48
N SER A 88 -13.19 14.96 -33.59
CA SER A 88 -13.71 13.60 -33.53
C SER A 88 -12.69 12.62 -32.94
N VAL A 89 -11.42 12.68 -33.38
CA VAL A 89 -10.34 11.82 -32.89
C VAL A 89 -10.02 12.12 -31.43
N GLY A 90 -9.88 13.40 -31.07
CA GLY A 90 -9.61 13.81 -29.69
C GLY A 90 -10.72 13.36 -28.74
N PHE A 91 -11.99 13.45 -29.16
CA PHE A 91 -13.12 13.00 -28.36
C PHE A 91 -13.18 11.47 -28.23
N LEU A 92 -12.82 10.74 -29.28
CA LEU A 92 -12.72 9.28 -29.25
C LEU A 92 -11.64 8.82 -28.27
N VAL A 93 -10.44 9.42 -28.34
CA VAL A 93 -9.32 9.14 -27.43
C VAL A 93 -9.68 9.48 -25.99
N LEU A 94 -10.26 10.65 -25.76
CA LEU A 94 -10.66 11.09 -24.42
C LEU A 94 -11.72 10.16 -23.83
N LEU A 95 -12.72 9.76 -24.61
CA LEU A 95 -13.75 8.83 -24.17
C LEU A 95 -13.15 7.45 -23.84
N TYR A 96 -12.22 6.95 -24.65
CA TYR A 96 -11.50 5.71 -24.37
C TYR A 96 -10.73 5.81 -23.04
N LEU A 97 -10.01 6.91 -22.83
CA LEU A 97 -9.25 7.13 -21.59
C LEU A 97 -10.17 7.24 -20.36
N LEU A 98 -11.32 7.91 -20.46
CA LEU A 98 -12.28 7.99 -19.35
C LEU A 98 -12.86 6.63 -18.99
N LEU A 99 -13.21 5.81 -19.99
CA LEU A 99 -13.70 4.45 -19.76
C LEU A 99 -12.58 3.53 -19.24
N PHE A 100 -11.35 3.71 -19.71
CA PHE A 100 -10.18 3.03 -19.15
C PHE A 100 -9.99 3.37 -17.67
N VAL A 101 -10.07 4.66 -17.31
CA VAL A 101 -9.99 5.09 -15.90
C VAL A 101 -11.13 4.50 -15.08
N ALA A 102 -12.36 4.46 -15.60
CA ALA A 102 -13.48 3.83 -14.90
C ALA A 102 -13.23 2.34 -14.59
N VAL A 103 -12.65 1.59 -15.53
CA VAL A 103 -12.25 0.19 -15.31
C VAL A 103 -11.07 0.09 -14.34
N ALA A 104 -10.08 0.98 -14.45
CA ALA A 104 -8.94 1.03 -13.54
C ALA A 104 -9.37 1.36 -12.09
N GLU A 105 -10.36 2.24 -11.91
CA GLU A 105 -10.95 2.52 -10.60
C GLU A 105 -11.68 1.30 -10.03
N TRP A 106 -12.38 0.52 -10.86
CA TRP A 106 -13.00 -0.73 -10.41
C TRP A 106 -11.95 -1.73 -9.93
N VAL A 107 -10.86 -1.92 -10.69
CA VAL A 107 -9.74 -2.79 -10.31
C VAL A 107 -9.05 -2.31 -9.03
N PHE A 108 -8.81 -1.00 -8.91
CA PHE A 108 -8.18 -0.42 -7.73
C PHE A 108 -9.09 -0.51 -6.49
N TRP A 109 -10.40 -0.35 -6.68
CA TRP A 109 -11.39 -0.51 -5.61
C TRP A 109 -11.50 -1.94 -5.11
N ASP A 110 -11.36 -2.93 -6.01
CA ASP A 110 -11.34 -4.35 -5.62
C ASP A 110 -10.17 -4.66 -4.66
N GLU A 111 -9.05 -3.96 -4.83
CA GLU A 111 -7.85 -4.15 -4.01
C GLU A 111 -7.85 -3.32 -2.71
N PHE A 112 -8.26 -2.05 -2.79
CA PHE A 112 -8.08 -1.09 -1.69
C PHE A 112 -9.39 -0.54 -1.09
N GLU A 113 -10.55 -0.88 -1.68
CA GLU A 113 -11.88 -0.32 -1.37
C GLU A 113 -11.83 1.21 -1.14
N SER A 114 -11.08 1.90 -1.99
CA SER A 114 -10.89 3.34 -1.95
C SER A 114 -10.78 3.88 -3.37
N ARG A 115 -11.00 5.19 -3.55
CA ARG A 115 -10.62 5.87 -4.79
C ARG A 115 -9.10 5.93 -4.90
N PHE A 116 -8.61 6.33 -6.07
CA PHE A 116 -7.18 6.61 -6.24
C PHE A 116 -6.70 7.61 -5.18
N ASN A 117 -5.56 7.28 -4.59
CA ASN A 117 -4.93 8.04 -3.51
C ASN A 117 -3.40 7.99 -3.71
N PHE A 118 -2.62 8.26 -2.67
CA PHE A 118 -1.16 8.24 -2.74
C PHE A 118 -0.58 6.88 -3.19
N ILE A 119 -1.30 5.76 -2.98
CA ILE A 119 -0.89 4.43 -3.45
C ILE A 119 -0.83 4.40 -4.97
N ALA A 120 -1.86 4.93 -5.64
CA ALA A 120 -1.89 5.03 -7.10
C ALA A 120 -0.75 5.90 -7.65
N VAL A 121 -0.32 6.91 -6.89
CA VAL A 121 0.83 7.75 -7.23
C VAL A 121 2.16 7.02 -7.05
N ASP A 122 2.35 6.35 -5.92
CA ASP A 122 3.54 5.51 -5.64
C ASP A 122 3.71 4.44 -6.74
N TYR A 123 2.62 3.88 -7.23
CA TYR A 123 2.64 2.85 -8.28
C TYR A 123 3.16 3.35 -9.64
N LEU A 124 3.15 4.66 -9.90
CA LEU A 124 3.84 5.22 -11.07
C LEU A 124 5.36 5.17 -10.94
N VAL A 125 5.90 5.15 -9.72
CA VAL A 125 7.35 5.02 -9.49
C VAL A 125 7.82 3.60 -9.82
N TYR A 126 7.02 2.59 -9.48
CA TYR A 126 7.33 1.16 -9.68
C TYR A 126 6.52 0.57 -10.85
N THR A 127 6.60 1.25 -12.00
CA THR A 127 5.73 0.95 -13.16
C THR A 127 5.88 -0.49 -13.67
N ASN A 128 7.08 -1.08 -13.65
CA ASN A 128 7.30 -2.40 -14.24
C ASN A 128 6.59 -3.50 -13.45
N GLU A 129 6.74 -3.50 -12.12
CA GLU A 129 6.12 -4.47 -11.21
C GLU A 129 4.61 -4.29 -11.21
N VAL A 130 4.13 -3.04 -11.18
CA VAL A 130 2.70 -2.75 -11.17
C VAL A 130 2.05 -3.17 -12.48
N LEU A 131 2.62 -2.82 -13.63
CA LEU A 131 2.08 -3.24 -14.93
C LEU A 131 2.16 -4.76 -15.13
N GLY A 132 3.26 -5.38 -14.71
CA GLY A 132 3.40 -6.84 -14.73
C GLY A 132 2.32 -7.51 -13.89
N ASN A 133 2.09 -7.03 -12.65
CA ASN A 133 1.04 -7.54 -11.78
C ASN A 133 -0.36 -7.36 -12.38
N ILE A 134 -0.66 -6.20 -12.97
CA ILE A 134 -1.95 -5.99 -13.64
C ILE A 134 -2.12 -6.96 -14.82
N TRP A 135 -1.06 -7.20 -15.58
CA TRP A 135 -1.08 -8.11 -16.72
C TRP A 135 -1.26 -9.58 -16.31
N GLU A 136 -0.62 -10.00 -15.22
CA GLU A 136 -0.74 -11.35 -14.67
C GLU A 136 -2.07 -11.56 -13.92
N SER A 137 -2.61 -10.51 -13.32
CA SER A 137 -3.84 -10.58 -12.51
C SER A 137 -5.13 -10.46 -13.30
N TYR A 138 -5.12 -9.80 -14.47
CA TYR A 138 -6.34 -9.44 -15.20
C TYR A 138 -6.24 -9.77 -16.70
N PRO A 139 -7.37 -10.07 -17.37
CA PRO A 139 -7.39 -10.30 -18.82
C PRO A 139 -7.28 -8.97 -19.60
N VAL A 140 -6.14 -8.29 -19.48
CA VAL A 140 -5.90 -6.93 -19.98
C VAL A 140 -6.30 -6.76 -21.46
N PRO A 141 -5.89 -7.62 -22.41
CA PRO A 141 -6.31 -7.47 -23.80
C PRO A 141 -7.83 -7.50 -24.00
N GLY A 142 -8.52 -8.36 -23.25
CA GLY A 142 -9.98 -8.46 -23.26
C GLY A 142 -10.64 -7.20 -22.72
N LEU A 143 -10.15 -6.67 -21.59
CA LEU A 143 -10.65 -5.43 -20.99
C LEU A 143 -10.46 -4.24 -21.94
N LEU A 144 -9.28 -4.08 -22.54
CA LEU A 144 -9.01 -3.02 -23.54
C LEU A 144 -9.92 -3.16 -24.77
N GLY A 145 -10.18 -4.38 -25.22
CA GLY A 145 -11.12 -4.66 -26.31
C GLY A 145 -12.56 -4.22 -25.98
N VAL A 146 -13.05 -4.58 -24.78
CA VAL A 146 -14.38 -4.17 -24.29
C VAL A 146 -14.49 -2.65 -24.17
N ILE A 147 -13.46 -1.99 -23.62
CA ILE A 147 -13.39 -0.51 -23.56
C ILE A 147 -13.46 0.10 -24.96
N GLY A 148 -12.76 -0.48 -25.94
CA GLY A 148 -12.80 -0.04 -27.33
C GLY A 148 -14.21 -0.14 -27.94
N VAL A 149 -14.88 -1.27 -27.74
CA VAL A 149 -16.27 -1.47 -28.21
C VAL A 149 -17.23 -0.49 -27.54
N ALA A 150 -17.14 -0.31 -26.22
CA ALA A 150 -17.96 0.63 -25.47
C ALA A 150 -17.72 2.09 -25.92
N THR A 151 -16.46 2.45 -26.16
CA THR A 151 -16.07 3.76 -26.71
C THR A 151 -16.77 4.01 -28.04
N LEU A 152 -16.74 3.04 -28.98
CA LEU A 152 -17.41 3.17 -30.26
C LEU A 152 -18.93 3.24 -30.12
N ALA A 153 -19.52 2.43 -29.25
CA ALA A 153 -20.97 2.41 -29.00
C ALA A 153 -21.48 3.77 -28.51
N VAL A 154 -20.73 4.45 -27.64
CA VAL A 154 -21.06 5.80 -27.14
C VAL A 154 -20.69 6.90 -28.15
N PHE A 155 -19.57 6.77 -28.86
CA PHE A 155 -19.09 7.78 -29.80
C PHE A 155 -19.93 7.88 -31.08
N LEU A 156 -20.33 6.75 -31.67
CA LEU A 156 -20.99 6.72 -32.98
C LEU A 156 -22.32 7.50 -33.04
N PRO A 157 -23.20 7.47 -32.01
CA PRO A 157 -24.38 8.32 -31.95
C PRO A 157 -24.05 9.81 -31.79
N LEU A 158 -22.98 10.13 -31.07
CA LEU A 158 -22.60 11.49 -30.69
C LEU A 158 -21.79 12.23 -31.77
N ARG A 159 -21.12 11.51 -32.68
CA ARG A 159 -20.28 12.09 -33.74
C ARG A 159 -20.99 13.15 -34.58
N ARG A 160 -22.31 13.02 -34.79
CA ARG A 160 -23.10 14.00 -35.54
C ARG A 160 -23.20 15.33 -34.79
N ARG A 161 -23.33 15.29 -33.46
CA ARG A 161 -23.38 16.49 -32.60
C ARG A 161 -22.03 17.20 -32.54
N LEU A 162 -20.91 16.46 -32.55
CA LEU A 162 -19.56 17.03 -32.63
C LEU A 162 -19.28 17.76 -33.94
N ARG A 163 -19.98 17.38 -35.02
CA ARG A 163 -19.86 18.00 -36.35
C ARG A 163 -20.85 19.15 -36.56
N ALA A 164 -21.75 19.39 -35.61
CA ALA A 164 -22.69 20.50 -35.73
C ALA A 164 -21.92 21.82 -35.59
N ALA A 165 -22.05 22.68 -36.60
CA ALA A 165 -21.48 24.02 -36.60
C ALA A 165 -22.60 25.04 -36.42
N GLY A 166 -22.61 25.71 -35.28
CA GLY A 166 -23.55 26.78 -34.97
C GLY A 166 -23.33 28.05 -35.81
N PRO A 167 -24.02 29.15 -35.46
CA PRO A 167 -23.76 30.44 -36.09
C PRO A 167 -22.31 30.89 -35.85
N ALA A 168 -21.77 31.65 -36.81
CA ALA A 168 -20.43 32.21 -36.69
C ALA A 168 -20.32 33.13 -35.47
N THR A 169 -19.20 33.04 -34.76
CA THR A 169 -18.96 33.80 -33.51
C THR A 169 -17.81 34.76 -33.69
N ARG A 170 -17.93 35.98 -33.14
CA ARG A 170 -16.83 36.96 -33.10
C ARG A 170 -15.85 36.63 -31.96
N LEU A 171 -14.58 37.02 -32.07
CA LEU A 171 -13.58 36.73 -31.03
C LEU A 171 -13.99 37.24 -29.64
N ARG A 172 -14.55 38.45 -29.54
CA ARG A 172 -15.06 39.00 -28.27
C ARG A 172 -16.13 38.11 -27.61
N GLN A 173 -17.02 37.52 -28.40
CA GLN A 173 -18.03 36.58 -27.89
C GLN A 173 -17.38 35.29 -27.40
N ARG A 174 -16.39 34.77 -28.13
CA ARG A 174 -15.64 33.57 -27.74
C ARG A 174 -14.86 33.79 -26.45
N LEU A 175 -14.20 34.94 -26.29
CA LEU A 175 -13.50 35.31 -25.07
C LEU A 175 -14.46 35.44 -23.89
N GLY A 176 -15.66 35.99 -24.09
CA GLY A 176 -16.68 36.06 -23.04
C GLY A 176 -17.17 34.67 -22.60
N GLU A 177 -17.50 33.79 -23.55
CA GLU A 177 -17.88 32.40 -23.24
C GLU A 177 -16.74 31.62 -22.59
N ALA A 178 -15.50 31.78 -23.08
CA ALA A 178 -14.32 31.14 -22.50
C ALA A 178 -14.05 31.61 -21.07
N ALA A 179 -14.19 32.92 -20.78
CA ALA A 179 -14.03 33.46 -19.44
C ALA A 179 -15.04 32.85 -18.46
N LEU A 180 -16.30 32.69 -18.88
CA LEU A 180 -17.32 32.03 -18.06
C LEU A 180 -16.99 30.55 -17.81
N LEU A 181 -16.54 29.82 -18.83
CA LEU A 181 -16.18 28.40 -18.70
C LEU A 181 -14.91 28.20 -17.85
N LEU A 182 -13.92 29.09 -17.97
CA LEU A 182 -12.67 29.07 -17.21
C LEU A 182 -12.85 29.58 -15.77
N ALA A 183 -13.92 30.34 -15.47
CA ALA A 183 -14.22 30.74 -14.10
C ALA A 183 -14.47 29.52 -13.20
N VAL A 184 -15.06 28.45 -13.72
CA VAL A 184 -15.35 27.22 -12.95
C VAL A 184 -14.08 26.56 -12.40
N PRO A 185 -13.07 26.16 -13.21
CA PRO A 185 -11.84 25.57 -12.68
C PRO A 185 -11.01 26.56 -11.84
N VAL A 186 -11.09 27.87 -12.09
CA VAL A 186 -10.43 28.89 -11.25
C VAL A 186 -11.06 28.92 -9.85
N LEU A 187 -12.38 29.01 -9.76
CA LEU A 187 -13.10 28.99 -8.49
C LEU A 187 -12.91 27.65 -7.77
N ALA A 188 -12.87 26.54 -8.51
CA ALA A 188 -12.60 25.22 -7.95
C ALA A 188 -11.21 25.14 -7.33
N THR A 189 -10.17 25.68 -7.97
CA THR A 189 -8.81 25.73 -7.41
C THR A 189 -8.77 26.46 -6.06
N LEU A 190 -9.64 27.46 -5.87
CA LEU A 190 -9.68 28.30 -4.67
C LEU A 190 -10.58 27.75 -3.56
N GLY A 191 -11.58 26.93 -3.89
CA GLY A 191 -12.64 26.55 -2.94
C GLY A 191 -12.89 25.05 -2.79
N VAL A 192 -12.28 24.20 -3.63
CA VAL A 192 -12.47 22.75 -3.61
C VAL A 192 -11.19 22.05 -3.17
N ASP A 193 -11.31 21.27 -2.11
CA ASP A 193 -10.24 20.47 -1.51
C ASP A 193 -10.67 19.01 -1.39
N ALA A 194 -9.74 18.06 -1.46
CA ALA A 194 -10.05 16.63 -1.38
C ALA A 194 -10.71 16.23 -0.04
N SER A 195 -10.42 16.95 1.05
CA SER A 195 -11.01 16.70 2.38
C SER A 195 -12.52 16.93 2.44
N GLN A 196 -13.11 17.68 1.50
CA GLN A 196 -14.56 17.90 1.46
C GLN A 196 -15.34 16.63 1.08
N ALA A 197 -14.67 15.59 0.55
CA ALA A 197 -15.25 14.26 0.38
C ALA A 197 -15.47 13.53 1.72
N THR A 198 -14.87 13.99 2.82
CA THR A 198 -15.05 13.45 4.17
C THR A 198 -16.25 14.11 4.85
N PHE A 199 -17.47 13.64 4.54
CA PHE A 199 -18.73 14.21 5.04
C PHE A 199 -19.46 13.31 6.04
N SER A 200 -19.12 12.02 6.09
CA SER A 200 -19.73 11.00 6.94
C SER A 200 -18.69 10.35 7.87
N THR A 201 -19.16 9.76 8.96
CA THR A 201 -18.34 8.86 9.79
C THR A 201 -18.08 7.52 9.09
N ASN A 202 -18.87 7.19 8.05
CA ASN A 202 -18.67 6.02 7.23
C ASN A 202 -17.62 6.29 6.13
N ARG A 203 -16.42 5.69 6.28
CA ARG A 203 -15.30 5.82 5.34
C ARG A 203 -15.69 5.43 3.92
N TYR A 204 -16.46 4.36 3.76
CA TYR A 204 -16.89 3.87 2.45
C TYR A 204 -17.75 4.91 1.70
N ALA A 205 -18.64 5.62 2.42
CA ALA A 205 -19.42 6.72 1.84
C ALA A 205 -18.54 7.88 1.37
N ASN A 206 -17.51 8.23 2.16
CA ASN A 206 -16.56 9.28 1.82
C ASN A 206 -15.73 8.93 0.57
N GLU A 207 -15.26 7.68 0.48
CA GLU A 207 -14.54 7.19 -0.70
C GLU A 207 -15.44 7.19 -1.94
N LEU A 208 -16.71 6.76 -1.83
CA LEU A 208 -17.66 6.85 -2.94
C LEU A 208 -17.90 8.28 -3.42
N ALA A 209 -17.90 9.25 -2.50
CA ALA A 209 -18.06 10.67 -2.79
C ALA A 209 -16.88 11.28 -3.57
N GLY A 210 -15.71 10.67 -3.53
CA GLY A 210 -14.56 11.09 -4.31
C GLY A 210 -14.73 10.89 -5.82
N ASN A 211 -13.83 11.53 -6.59
CA ASN A 211 -13.61 11.26 -8.00
C ASN A 211 -12.16 10.79 -8.16
N GLY A 212 -11.93 9.58 -8.71
CA GLY A 212 -10.59 8.98 -8.76
C GLY A 212 -9.55 9.87 -9.43
N ILE A 213 -9.91 10.54 -10.54
CA ILE A 213 -8.99 11.45 -11.24
C ILE A 213 -8.64 12.65 -10.35
N TYR A 214 -9.64 13.30 -9.74
CA TYR A 214 -9.38 14.43 -8.84
C TYR A 214 -8.52 14.00 -7.64
N SER A 215 -8.89 12.90 -6.98
CA SER A 215 -8.18 12.37 -5.82
C SER A 215 -6.75 11.97 -6.15
N PHE A 216 -6.49 11.42 -7.34
CA PHE A 216 -5.15 11.12 -7.83
C PHE A 216 -4.27 12.38 -7.93
N PHE A 217 -4.76 13.44 -8.58
CA PHE A 217 -4.00 14.69 -8.70
C PHE A 217 -3.85 15.41 -7.35
N ALA A 218 -4.88 15.36 -6.51
CA ALA A 218 -4.82 15.91 -5.16
C ALA A 218 -3.78 15.17 -4.30
N ALA A 219 -3.72 13.84 -4.37
CA ALA A 219 -2.71 13.04 -3.68
C ALA A 219 -1.31 13.36 -4.19
N TYR A 220 -1.10 13.37 -5.52
CA TYR A 220 0.19 13.71 -6.12
C TYR A 220 0.74 15.07 -5.64
N ARG A 221 -0.14 16.07 -5.51
CA ARG A 221 0.23 17.40 -5.01
C ARG A 221 0.50 17.44 -3.51
N ASN A 222 -0.19 16.60 -2.74
CA ASN A 222 -0.23 16.65 -1.27
C ASN A 222 0.36 15.37 -0.64
N ASN A 223 1.40 14.76 -1.23
CA ASN A 223 2.02 13.52 -0.74
C ASN A 223 2.72 13.66 0.64
N GLU A 224 2.69 14.85 1.24
CA GLU A 224 3.06 15.13 2.62
C GLU A 224 1.86 15.70 3.37
N ILE A 225 1.56 15.12 4.53
CA ILE A 225 0.54 15.67 5.42
C ILE A 225 1.20 16.77 6.24
N ASP A 226 0.67 17.99 6.15
CA ASP A 226 1.03 19.09 7.06
C ASP A 226 0.62 18.71 8.49
N TYR A 227 1.56 18.16 9.26
CA TYR A 227 1.29 17.59 10.57
C TYR A 227 0.63 18.61 11.52
N ALA A 228 1.08 19.87 11.49
CA ALA A 228 0.55 20.94 12.33
C ALA A 228 -0.90 21.31 11.97
N ARG A 229 -1.28 21.16 10.70
CA ARG A 229 -2.65 21.40 10.24
C ARG A 229 -3.62 20.30 10.66
N TYR A 230 -3.19 19.05 10.66
CA TYR A 230 -4.08 17.89 10.84
C TYR A 230 -4.03 17.26 12.24
N TYR A 231 -2.99 17.53 13.04
CA TYR A 231 -2.84 17.00 14.38
C TYR A 231 -2.80 18.11 15.42
N ALA A 232 -3.47 17.89 16.54
CA ALA A 232 -3.42 18.79 17.67
C ALA A 232 -1.99 18.80 18.24
N LEU A 233 -1.33 19.95 18.14
CA LEU A 233 -0.01 20.15 18.72
C LEU A 233 -0.10 20.38 20.22
N ARG A 234 0.91 19.90 20.94
CA ARG A 234 1.16 20.24 22.33
C ARG A 234 2.51 20.94 22.43
N ASN A 235 2.76 21.58 23.56
CA ASN A 235 4.06 22.17 23.82
C ASN A 235 5.13 21.07 23.90
N ASP A 236 6.24 21.23 23.17
CA ASP A 236 7.29 20.22 23.06
C ASP A 236 7.87 19.82 24.43
N GLU A 237 8.07 20.77 25.34
CA GLU A 237 8.58 20.49 26.68
C GLU A 237 7.64 19.53 27.44
N GLN A 238 6.32 19.75 27.36
CA GLN A 238 5.33 18.85 27.95
C GLN A 238 5.30 17.48 27.27
N VAL A 239 5.48 17.44 25.94
CA VAL A 239 5.54 16.20 25.16
C VAL A 239 6.75 15.37 25.58
N PHE A 240 7.94 15.97 25.64
CA PHE A 240 9.17 15.28 26.02
C PHE A 240 9.18 14.86 27.50
N GLN A 241 8.63 15.68 28.40
CA GLN A 241 8.42 15.27 29.79
C GLN A 241 7.53 14.01 29.88
N HIS A 242 6.43 13.98 29.12
CA HIS A 242 5.54 12.83 29.09
C HIS A 242 6.20 11.59 28.46
N LEU A 243 6.90 11.75 27.34
CA LEU A 243 7.64 10.66 26.69
C LEU A 243 8.71 10.07 27.60
N ARG A 244 9.50 10.91 28.30
CA ARG A 244 10.50 10.42 29.25
C ARG A 244 9.88 9.68 30.43
N ALA A 245 8.69 10.09 30.88
CA ALA A 245 7.96 9.36 31.91
C ALA A 245 7.43 8.00 31.39
N LEU A 246 6.97 7.92 30.14
CA LEU A 246 6.52 6.68 29.51
C LEU A 246 7.67 5.69 29.28
N LEU A 247 8.85 6.20 28.92
CA LEU A 247 10.05 5.39 28.61
C LEU A 247 10.91 5.07 29.86
N ALA A 248 10.52 5.55 31.03
CA ALA A 248 11.24 5.28 32.28
C ALA A 248 10.91 3.89 32.81
N GLU A 249 11.84 2.95 32.61
CA GLU A 249 11.80 1.60 33.18
C GLU A 249 13.00 1.36 34.13
N PRO A 250 12.90 0.39 35.08
CA PRO A 250 13.94 0.16 36.09
C PRO A 250 15.35 -0.09 35.54
N ASP A 251 15.43 -0.67 34.34
CA ASP A 251 16.64 -1.07 33.61
C ASP A 251 17.09 -0.04 32.55
N THR A 252 16.49 1.15 32.56
CA THR A 252 16.77 2.22 31.60
C THR A 252 17.36 3.44 32.30
N ARG A 253 18.33 4.08 31.64
CA ARG A 253 18.91 5.34 32.09
C ARG A 253 19.05 6.31 30.92
N PHE A 254 18.35 7.43 30.97
CA PHE A 254 18.52 8.50 30.00
C PHE A 254 19.97 8.97 29.94
N VAL A 255 20.46 9.22 28.72
CA VAL A 255 21.82 9.69 28.46
C VAL A 255 21.77 11.21 28.36
N GLY A 256 22.63 11.90 29.12
CA GLY A 256 22.69 13.35 29.10
C GLY A 256 21.58 14.04 29.92
N ASN A 257 21.62 15.38 29.88
CA ASN A 257 20.74 16.25 30.68
C ASN A 257 19.77 17.08 29.82
N ASP A 258 19.74 16.88 28.50
CA ASP A 258 18.80 17.57 27.62
C ASP A 258 17.38 17.01 27.85
N PRO A 259 16.41 17.82 28.30
CA PRO A 259 15.04 17.37 28.48
C PRO A 259 14.35 16.99 27.17
N HIS A 260 14.83 17.43 26.00
CA HIS A 260 14.30 17.11 24.67
C HIS A 260 15.02 15.92 24.00
N ASP A 261 15.83 15.18 24.74
CA ASP A 261 16.47 13.94 24.28
C ASP A 261 15.85 12.74 25.00
N ILE A 262 15.50 11.69 24.24
CA ILE A 262 14.96 10.43 24.77
C ILE A 262 15.97 9.27 24.66
N THR A 263 17.20 9.57 24.26
CA THR A 263 18.31 8.62 24.22
C THR A 263 18.51 7.98 25.58
N ARG A 264 18.60 6.66 25.62
CA ARG A 264 18.70 5.89 26.86
C ARG A 264 19.63 4.68 26.73
N ALA A 265 20.42 4.44 27.77
CA ALA A 265 21.13 3.19 27.94
C ALA A 265 20.20 2.18 28.61
N ILE A 266 20.09 1.00 28.02
CA ILE A 266 19.25 -0.10 28.49
C ILE A 266 20.21 -1.21 28.95
N THR A 267 19.98 -1.73 30.16
CA THR A 267 20.83 -2.77 30.75
C THR A 267 20.12 -4.11 30.74
N GLY A 268 20.76 -5.14 30.19
CA GLY A 268 20.25 -6.51 30.23
C GLY A 268 20.04 -7.00 31.66
N ARG A 269 18.98 -7.80 31.89
CA ARG A 269 18.59 -8.27 33.22
C ARG A 269 19.35 -9.52 33.69
N GLY A 270 20.19 -10.08 32.83
CA GLY A 270 20.98 -11.28 33.08
C GLY A 270 22.13 -11.42 32.10
N PRO A 271 22.81 -12.58 32.07
CA PRO A 271 23.85 -12.85 31.10
C PRO A 271 23.32 -12.74 29.68
N GLU A 272 24.03 -11.96 28.86
CA GLU A 272 23.76 -11.83 27.43
C GLU A 272 23.76 -13.21 26.75
N GLN A 273 22.67 -13.50 26.03
CA GLN A 273 22.49 -14.76 25.30
C GLN A 273 22.91 -14.56 23.85
N ARG A 274 24.01 -15.22 23.43
CA ARG A 274 24.46 -15.19 22.03
C ARG A 274 23.76 -16.23 21.15
N LEU A 275 22.44 -16.18 21.08
CA LEU A 275 21.65 -17.00 20.18
C LEU A 275 21.60 -16.36 18.78
N ASN A 276 21.53 -17.18 17.75
CA ASN A 276 21.19 -16.70 16.41
C ASN A 276 19.73 -16.27 16.35
N VAL A 277 19.38 -15.43 15.39
CA VAL A 277 18.00 -14.97 15.19
C VAL A 277 17.60 -15.07 13.72
N VAL A 278 16.44 -15.65 13.46
CA VAL A 278 15.77 -15.61 12.15
C VAL A 278 14.39 -15.00 12.35
N LEU A 279 14.19 -13.79 11.87
CA LEU A 279 12.92 -13.07 11.91
C LEU A 279 12.27 -13.14 10.53
N ILE A 280 11.16 -13.87 10.44
CA ILE A 280 10.35 -14.03 9.25
C ILE A 280 9.19 -13.03 9.33
N SER A 281 9.27 -11.98 8.52
CA SER A 281 8.21 -11.04 8.23
C SER A 281 7.33 -11.62 7.13
N VAL A 282 6.10 -11.99 7.47
CA VAL A 282 5.17 -12.66 6.56
C VAL A 282 4.24 -11.65 5.92
N GLU A 283 4.32 -11.54 4.59
CA GLU A 283 3.48 -10.70 3.75
C GLU A 283 1.99 -10.94 4.04
N SER A 284 1.26 -9.88 4.38
CA SER A 284 -0.21 -9.85 4.33
C SER A 284 -0.92 -10.90 5.21
N LEU A 285 -0.31 -11.36 6.30
CA LEU A 285 -0.85 -12.43 7.17
C LEU A 285 -1.64 -11.87 8.37
N SER A 286 -2.94 -11.60 8.18
CA SER A 286 -3.82 -11.26 9.31
C SER A 286 -4.05 -12.45 10.25
N ALA A 287 -4.29 -12.15 11.53
CA ALA A 287 -4.65 -13.16 12.54
C ALA A 287 -5.90 -13.98 12.16
N GLU A 288 -6.82 -13.41 11.36
CA GLU A 288 -8.05 -14.10 10.90
C GLU A 288 -7.82 -15.34 10.04
N PHE A 289 -6.60 -15.59 9.56
CA PHE A 289 -6.26 -16.82 8.82
C PHE A 289 -5.86 -17.98 9.73
N LEU A 290 -5.48 -17.69 10.98
CA LEU A 290 -4.91 -18.69 11.89
C LEU A 290 -5.97 -19.34 12.78
N GLY A 291 -5.94 -20.66 12.89
CA GLY A 291 -6.81 -21.43 13.77
C GLY A 291 -6.60 -21.08 15.25
N SER A 292 -5.38 -20.73 15.63
CA SER A 292 -4.99 -20.26 16.97
C SER A 292 -5.71 -18.98 17.41
N PHE A 293 -6.30 -18.26 16.44
CA PHE A 293 -7.10 -17.04 16.65
C PHE A 293 -8.59 -17.27 16.34
N GLY A 294 -9.02 -18.52 16.15
CA GLY A 294 -10.41 -18.91 15.95
C GLY A 294 -10.85 -19.05 14.49
N SER A 295 -9.91 -19.03 13.53
CA SER A 295 -10.24 -19.26 12.12
C SER A 295 -10.62 -20.72 11.85
N ASP A 296 -11.66 -20.94 11.05
CA ASP A 296 -12.09 -22.25 10.57
C ASP A 296 -11.59 -22.55 9.14
N ARG A 297 -10.85 -21.62 8.52
CA ARG A 297 -10.40 -21.69 7.12
C ARG A 297 -9.35 -22.79 6.87
N GLN A 298 -8.70 -23.29 7.93
CA GLN A 298 -7.59 -24.25 7.86
C GLN A 298 -6.49 -23.79 6.87
N ALA A 299 -6.23 -22.48 6.85
CA ALA A 299 -5.27 -21.86 5.95
C ALA A 299 -3.83 -21.97 6.46
N THR A 300 -3.62 -22.21 7.76
CA THR A 300 -2.27 -22.21 8.37
C THR A 300 -2.03 -23.38 9.33
N PRO A 301 -2.28 -24.64 8.91
CA PRO A 301 -2.16 -25.80 9.80
C PRO A 301 -0.77 -25.93 10.45
N TYR A 302 0.30 -25.52 9.76
CA TYR A 302 1.66 -25.66 10.27
C TYR A 302 2.05 -24.56 11.26
N LEU A 303 1.68 -23.30 11.00
CA LEU A 303 1.86 -22.22 11.96
C LEU A 303 1.01 -22.43 13.21
N ASP A 304 -0.19 -23.01 13.07
CA ASP A 304 -1.02 -23.38 14.22
C ASP A 304 -0.37 -24.48 15.08
N ALA A 305 0.26 -25.48 14.45
CA ALA A 305 1.04 -26.47 15.17
C ALA A 305 2.29 -25.84 15.83
N LEU A 306 3.01 -24.99 15.11
CA LEU A 306 4.18 -24.28 15.63
C LEU A 306 3.81 -23.39 16.83
N ALA A 307 2.62 -22.77 16.81
CA ALA A 307 2.14 -21.90 17.88
C ALA A 307 1.99 -22.62 19.22
N HIS A 308 1.67 -23.92 19.21
CA HIS A 308 1.59 -24.73 20.43
C HIS A 308 2.94 -24.84 21.14
N ASP A 309 4.03 -24.91 20.36
CA ASP A 309 5.39 -25.07 20.87
C ASP A 309 6.16 -23.74 20.95
N SER A 310 5.46 -22.61 20.78
CA SER A 310 6.03 -21.26 20.75
C SER A 310 5.53 -20.39 21.89
N LEU A 311 6.19 -19.26 22.11
CA LEU A 311 5.61 -18.13 22.81
C LEU A 311 4.71 -17.36 21.83
N LEU A 312 3.39 -17.58 21.92
CA LEU A 312 2.37 -16.97 21.07
C LEU A 312 1.85 -15.67 21.68
N PHE A 313 1.95 -14.58 20.93
CA PHE A 313 1.34 -13.30 21.32
C PHE A 313 -0.03 -13.17 20.64
N THR A 314 -1.07 -13.08 21.47
CA THR A 314 -2.46 -13.19 20.98
C THR A 314 -3.12 -11.85 20.66
N ARG A 315 -2.47 -10.72 21.01
CA ARG A 315 -3.03 -9.36 20.85
C ARG A 315 -2.00 -8.39 20.27
N VAL A 316 -1.45 -8.73 19.10
CA VAL A 316 -0.47 -7.91 18.38
C VAL A 316 -1.14 -7.11 17.28
N TYR A 317 -0.85 -5.82 17.21
CA TYR A 317 -1.42 -4.94 16.20
C TYR A 317 -0.36 -4.28 15.33
N ALA A 318 -0.57 -4.34 14.01
CA ALA A 318 0.27 -3.67 13.03
C ALA A 318 0.19 -2.14 13.19
N THR A 319 1.29 -1.45 12.90
CA THR A 319 1.32 0.04 12.91
C THR A 319 0.73 0.64 11.64
N GLY A 320 0.57 -0.16 10.59
CA GLY A 320 0.09 0.26 9.29
C GLY A 320 -0.44 -0.91 8.48
N THR A 321 -0.78 -0.62 7.22
CA THR A 321 -1.45 -1.56 6.30
C THR A 321 -0.57 -1.90 5.08
N ARG A 322 0.75 -1.71 5.18
CA ARG A 322 1.71 -1.86 4.08
C ARG A 322 3.02 -2.44 4.58
N THR A 323 3.70 -3.19 3.73
CA THR A 323 4.99 -3.83 4.00
C THR A 323 6.04 -2.85 4.50
N ASP A 324 6.17 -1.70 3.84
CA ASP A 324 7.12 -0.64 4.24
C ASP A 324 6.83 -0.04 5.62
N ARG A 325 5.61 -0.16 6.15
CA ARG A 325 5.23 0.24 7.52
C ARG A 325 5.51 -0.86 8.54
N GLY A 326 5.22 -2.11 8.18
CA GLY A 326 5.59 -3.27 8.99
C GLY A 326 7.09 -3.34 9.22
N LEU A 327 7.86 -3.25 8.13
CA LEU A 327 9.31 -3.26 8.17
C LEU A 327 9.87 -2.05 8.92
N GLU A 328 9.29 -0.85 8.77
CA GLU A 328 9.62 0.34 9.58
C GLU A 328 9.47 0.04 11.09
N ALA A 329 8.32 -0.49 11.50
CA ALA A 329 8.05 -0.76 12.91
C ALA A 329 8.93 -1.88 13.49
N ILE A 330 9.09 -2.99 12.76
CA ILE A 330 9.89 -4.14 13.16
C ILE A 330 11.36 -3.75 13.34
N THR A 331 11.87 -2.86 12.49
CA THR A 331 13.32 -2.58 12.41
C THR A 331 13.73 -1.35 13.20
N LEU A 332 12.90 -0.32 13.25
CA LEU A 332 13.24 0.95 13.92
C LEU A 332 12.59 1.07 15.30
N SER A 333 11.57 0.27 15.63
CA SER A 333 10.84 0.36 16.89
C SER A 333 10.19 1.74 17.11
N VAL A 334 9.84 2.46 16.03
CA VAL A 334 9.24 3.80 16.08
C VAL A 334 7.74 3.77 15.75
N PRO A 335 6.92 4.62 16.39
CA PRO A 335 5.53 4.79 15.99
C PRO A 335 5.39 5.24 14.52
N PRO A 336 4.28 4.89 13.84
CA PRO A 336 4.08 5.27 12.46
C PRO A 336 3.96 6.79 12.32
N THR A 337 4.69 7.33 11.35
CA THR A 337 4.63 8.76 10.99
C THR A 337 3.50 9.05 10.00
N ALA A 338 2.91 10.25 10.03
CA ALA A 338 1.89 10.63 9.04
C ALA A 338 2.49 10.69 7.61
N GLY A 339 1.74 10.27 6.60
CA GLY A 339 2.17 10.29 5.19
C GLY A 339 2.91 9.01 4.77
N ARG A 340 4.12 9.15 4.21
CA ARG A 340 4.96 8.04 3.72
C ARG A 340 5.82 7.43 4.83
N SER A 341 6.09 6.11 4.77
CA SER A 341 7.05 5.41 5.65
C SER A 341 8.45 6.02 5.58
N LEU A 342 9.20 6.02 6.68
CA LEU A 342 10.62 6.40 6.74
C LEU A 342 11.47 5.60 5.74
N VAL A 343 11.08 4.35 5.43
CA VAL A 343 11.72 3.49 4.42
C VAL A 343 11.79 4.17 3.04
N LYS A 344 10.84 5.07 2.74
CA LYS A 344 10.75 5.74 1.44
C LYS A 344 10.93 7.25 1.50
N ARG A 345 11.29 7.80 2.66
CA ARG A 345 11.58 9.24 2.77
C ARG A 345 13.01 9.52 2.29
N PRO A 346 13.26 10.74 1.79
CA PRO A 346 14.63 11.22 1.62
C PRO A 346 15.40 11.17 2.94
N HIS A 347 16.72 10.99 2.87
CA HIS A 347 17.61 11.01 4.04
C HIS A 347 17.25 9.95 5.09
N ASN A 348 17.00 8.73 4.63
CA ASN A 348 16.59 7.60 5.48
C ASN A 348 17.75 6.70 5.90
N GLU A 349 18.99 7.20 5.84
CA GLU A 349 20.20 6.49 6.21
C GLU A 349 20.59 6.75 7.69
N ASN A 350 21.34 5.84 8.30
CA ASN A 350 21.89 6.00 9.66
C ASN A 350 20.83 6.19 10.78
N LEU A 351 19.65 5.62 10.58
CA LEU A 351 18.62 5.53 11.62
C LEU A 351 19.01 4.47 12.65
N PHE A 352 18.64 4.70 13.91
CA PHE A 352 18.74 3.68 14.95
C PHE A 352 17.85 2.49 14.58
N SER A 353 18.45 1.31 14.47
CA SER A 353 17.74 0.10 14.04
C SER A 353 18.15 -1.13 14.84
N LEU A 354 17.26 -2.13 14.84
CA LEU A 354 17.51 -3.45 15.39
C LEU A 354 18.76 -4.09 14.74
N GLY A 355 18.95 -3.91 13.43
CA GLY A 355 20.14 -4.38 12.73
C GLY A 355 21.42 -3.73 13.24
N GLN A 356 21.39 -2.42 13.51
CA GLN A 356 22.53 -1.72 14.12
C GLN A 356 22.86 -2.32 15.49
N VAL A 357 21.86 -2.54 16.35
CA VAL A 357 22.08 -3.14 17.68
C VAL A 357 22.74 -4.51 17.54
N PHE A 358 22.21 -5.42 16.71
CA PHE A 358 22.83 -6.73 16.50
C PHE A 358 24.26 -6.64 15.96
N ARG A 359 24.54 -5.71 15.03
CA ARG A 359 25.91 -5.47 14.53
C ARG A 359 26.87 -5.00 15.61
N GLU A 360 26.43 -4.11 16.50
CA GLU A 360 27.23 -3.65 17.64
C GLU A 360 27.57 -4.80 18.60
N HIS A 361 26.70 -5.80 18.70
CA HIS A 361 26.96 -7.05 19.41
C HIS A 361 27.78 -8.08 18.58
N GLY A 362 28.26 -7.74 17.38
CA GLY A 362 29.13 -8.58 16.57
C GLY A 362 28.40 -9.63 15.71
N TYR A 363 27.11 -9.44 15.44
CA TYR A 363 26.35 -10.32 14.56
C TYR A 363 26.55 -9.97 13.09
N ARG A 364 26.47 -11.00 12.23
CA ARG A 364 26.20 -10.82 10.81
C ARG A 364 24.70 -10.60 10.61
N THR A 365 24.34 -9.42 10.11
CA THR A 365 22.95 -8.98 9.98
C THR A 365 22.55 -8.88 8.51
N GLU A 366 21.52 -9.61 8.09
CA GLU A 366 21.11 -9.68 6.69
C GLU A 366 19.61 -9.46 6.52
N PHE A 367 19.25 -8.66 5.52
CA PHE A 367 17.89 -8.55 5.03
C PHE A 367 17.77 -9.44 3.78
N LEU A 368 16.87 -10.40 3.81
CA LEU A 368 16.71 -11.46 2.81
C LEU A 368 15.34 -11.32 2.13
N TYR A 369 15.32 -11.15 0.81
CA TYR A 369 14.10 -10.88 0.06
C TYR A 369 14.00 -11.66 -1.25
N GLY A 370 12.83 -12.25 -1.50
CA GLY A 370 12.56 -13.07 -2.70
C GLY A 370 12.27 -12.24 -3.97
N GLY A 371 11.97 -10.95 -3.81
CA GLY A 371 11.75 -10.02 -4.90
C GLY A 371 12.98 -9.18 -5.26
N TYR A 372 12.77 -8.17 -6.10
CA TYR A 372 13.80 -7.17 -6.37
C TYR A 372 13.76 -6.10 -5.29
N GLY A 373 14.81 -5.99 -4.47
CA GLY A 373 14.78 -5.10 -3.30
C GLY A 373 14.91 -3.62 -3.63
N TYR A 374 15.03 -3.21 -4.91
CA TYR A 374 14.83 -1.81 -5.29
C TYR A 374 13.37 -1.37 -5.12
N PHE A 375 12.42 -2.31 -5.25
CA PHE A 375 11.02 -2.08 -4.98
C PHE A 375 10.87 -1.56 -3.54
N ASP A 376 10.00 -0.57 -3.37
CA ASP A 376 9.79 0.10 -2.09
C ASP A 376 11.03 0.67 -1.38
N ASN A 377 12.15 0.84 -2.10
CA ASN A 377 13.43 1.35 -1.58
C ASN A 377 14.09 0.43 -0.52
N MET A 378 13.71 -0.85 -0.47
CA MET A 378 14.10 -1.76 0.62
C MET A 378 15.62 -1.97 0.70
N ASN A 379 16.29 -2.33 -0.39
CA ASN A 379 17.73 -2.60 -0.41
C ASN A 379 18.54 -1.39 0.07
N TYR A 380 18.17 -0.20 -0.41
CA TYR A 380 18.85 1.03 0.01
C TYR A 380 18.66 1.27 1.50
N PHE A 381 17.42 1.24 1.98
CA PHE A 381 17.10 1.42 3.38
C PHE A 381 17.85 0.42 4.28
N PHE A 382 17.75 -0.88 4.02
CA PHE A 382 18.37 -1.89 4.86
C PHE A 382 19.91 -1.84 4.82
N ALA A 383 20.50 -1.63 3.64
CA ALA A 383 21.96 -1.51 3.49
C ALA A 383 22.55 -0.33 4.29
N HIS A 384 21.77 0.73 4.49
CA HIS A 384 22.20 1.94 5.21
C HIS A 384 21.70 2.00 6.67
N ASN A 385 20.97 0.99 7.13
CA ASN A 385 20.42 0.93 8.48
C ASN A 385 20.73 -0.41 9.16
N GLY A 386 21.99 -0.83 9.06
CA GLY A 386 22.51 -1.92 9.89
C GLY A 386 22.30 -3.33 9.35
N PHE A 387 22.00 -3.51 8.06
CA PHE A 387 21.92 -4.84 7.42
C PHE A 387 22.78 -4.90 6.15
N LYS A 388 23.14 -6.10 5.71
CA LYS A 388 23.49 -6.38 4.32
C LYS A 388 22.21 -6.83 3.60
N ALA A 389 21.82 -6.14 2.54
CA ALA A 389 20.67 -6.54 1.74
C ALA A 389 21.06 -7.63 0.73
N VAL A 390 20.29 -8.72 0.73
CA VAL A 390 20.45 -9.88 -0.17
C VAL A 390 19.07 -10.17 -0.77
N ASP A 391 18.96 -9.99 -2.09
CA ASP A 391 17.69 -10.15 -2.79
C ASP A 391 17.75 -11.23 -3.87
N ARG A 392 16.66 -11.36 -4.65
CA ARG A 392 16.53 -12.28 -5.80
C ARG A 392 17.73 -12.34 -6.74
N ASN A 393 18.46 -11.23 -6.92
CA ASN A 393 19.63 -11.22 -7.82
C ASN A 393 20.76 -12.14 -7.34
N SER A 394 20.70 -12.59 -6.09
CA SER A 394 21.64 -13.54 -5.48
C SER A 394 21.31 -15.00 -5.80
N ILE A 395 20.16 -15.26 -6.43
CA ILE A 395 19.69 -16.60 -6.81
C ILE A 395 19.99 -16.81 -8.30
N PRO A 396 20.83 -17.79 -8.67
CA PRO A 396 21.05 -18.12 -10.07
C PRO A 396 19.75 -18.56 -10.73
N LYS A 397 19.50 -18.11 -11.97
CA LYS A 397 18.22 -18.37 -12.66
C LYS A 397 17.87 -19.86 -12.76
N GLN A 398 18.87 -20.72 -12.90
CA GLN A 398 18.66 -22.17 -12.99
C GLN A 398 18.25 -22.82 -11.65
N ASP A 399 18.45 -22.12 -10.54
CA ASP A 399 18.10 -22.58 -9.19
C ASP A 399 16.70 -22.06 -8.77
N ILE A 400 16.06 -21.20 -9.58
CA ILE A 400 14.70 -20.70 -9.33
C ILE A 400 13.72 -21.71 -9.89
N HIS A 401 12.92 -22.34 -9.03
CA HIS A 401 11.91 -23.30 -9.46
C HIS A 401 10.58 -22.63 -9.82
N PHE A 402 10.29 -21.47 -9.23
CA PHE A 402 9.08 -20.70 -9.53
C PHE A 402 9.27 -19.22 -9.24
N GLU A 403 8.71 -18.37 -10.10
CA GLU A 403 8.71 -16.92 -9.93
C GLU A 403 7.48 -16.30 -10.60
N ASN A 404 7.05 -15.16 -10.06
CA ASN A 404 6.10 -14.26 -10.70
C ASN A 404 6.66 -12.83 -10.70
N VAL A 405 5.83 -11.83 -11.03
CA VAL A 405 6.24 -10.42 -11.04
C VAL A 405 6.82 -9.92 -9.71
N TRP A 406 6.38 -10.46 -8.57
CA TRP A 406 6.82 -10.01 -7.24
C TRP A 406 8.17 -10.58 -6.84
N GLY A 407 8.48 -11.79 -7.25
CA GLY A 407 9.71 -12.46 -6.87
C GLY A 407 9.68 -13.96 -7.10
N VAL A 408 10.68 -14.63 -6.52
CA VAL A 408 10.72 -16.08 -6.43
C VAL A 408 9.72 -16.58 -5.40
N ALA A 409 9.37 -17.87 -5.48
CA ALA A 409 8.59 -18.55 -4.47
C ALA A 409 9.25 -18.50 -3.08
N ASP A 410 8.44 -18.52 -2.01
CA ASP A 410 8.96 -18.49 -0.63
C ASP A 410 9.93 -19.66 -0.36
N GLU A 411 9.75 -20.83 -1.00
CA GLU A 411 10.68 -21.97 -0.94
C GLU A 411 12.09 -21.64 -1.46
N ASP A 412 12.19 -20.84 -2.53
CA ASP A 412 13.47 -20.37 -3.11
C ASP A 412 14.12 -19.33 -2.18
N LEU A 413 13.33 -18.40 -1.64
CA LEU A 413 13.78 -17.45 -0.63
C LEU A 413 14.34 -18.15 0.61
N TYR A 414 13.68 -19.21 1.09
CA TYR A 414 14.17 -19.99 2.22
C TYR A 414 15.42 -20.81 1.90
N THR A 415 15.57 -21.24 0.64
CA THR A 415 16.81 -21.87 0.17
C THR A 415 17.98 -20.89 0.17
N LEU A 416 17.76 -19.66 -0.32
CA LEU A 416 18.73 -18.56 -0.23
C LEU A 416 19.05 -18.24 1.24
N THR A 417 18.03 -18.16 2.08
CA THR A 417 18.18 -17.90 3.52
C THR A 417 19.09 -18.95 4.16
N LEU A 418 18.78 -20.24 4.03
CA LEU A 418 19.61 -21.32 4.59
C LEU A 418 21.07 -21.24 4.13
N LYS A 419 21.31 -20.92 2.86
CA LYS A 419 22.66 -20.74 2.32
C LYS A 419 23.42 -19.61 3.03
N GLU A 420 22.80 -18.45 3.22
CA GLU A 420 23.44 -17.32 3.90
C GLU A 420 23.68 -17.60 5.39
N LEU A 421 22.72 -18.24 6.08
CA LEU A 421 22.84 -18.64 7.48
C LEU A 421 23.95 -19.69 7.69
N ASP A 422 24.01 -20.71 6.83
CA ASP A 422 25.08 -21.72 6.84
C ASP A 422 26.46 -21.09 6.63
N ALA A 423 26.57 -20.10 5.74
CA ALA A 423 27.81 -19.36 5.52
C ALA A 423 28.22 -18.54 6.75
N ALA A 424 27.27 -17.91 7.45
CA ALA A 424 27.53 -17.20 8.70
C ALA A 424 28.03 -18.14 9.80
N HIS A 425 27.35 -19.28 9.97
CA HIS A 425 27.73 -20.29 10.94
C HIS A 425 29.11 -20.90 10.63
N ALA A 426 29.41 -21.22 9.37
CA ALA A 426 30.71 -21.74 8.94
C ALA A 426 31.85 -20.73 9.22
N ALA A 427 31.55 -19.43 9.23
CA ALA A 427 32.48 -18.37 9.61
C ALA A 427 32.55 -18.14 11.14
N ALA A 428 31.87 -18.98 11.94
CA ALA A 428 31.74 -18.85 13.40
C ALA A 428 31.20 -17.49 13.87
N GLN A 429 30.35 -16.85 13.04
CA GLN A 429 29.69 -15.60 13.38
C GLN A 429 28.21 -15.85 13.73
N PRO A 430 27.72 -15.32 14.86
CA PRO A 430 26.29 -15.35 15.12
C PRO A 430 25.57 -14.49 14.10
N PHE A 431 24.34 -14.86 13.74
CA PHE A 431 23.59 -14.19 12.68
C PHE A 431 22.24 -13.67 13.12
N PHE A 432 21.81 -12.59 12.47
CA PHE A 432 20.45 -12.08 12.50
C PHE A 432 19.94 -11.93 11.07
N GLY A 433 19.08 -12.85 10.65
CA GLY A 433 18.43 -12.81 9.34
C GLY A 433 17.01 -12.26 9.46
N LEU A 434 16.73 -11.13 8.81
CA LEU A 434 15.39 -10.60 8.58
C LEU A 434 14.92 -11.04 7.20
N VAL A 435 13.96 -11.95 7.15
CA VAL A 435 13.41 -12.55 5.93
C VAL A 435 12.04 -11.93 5.64
N MET A 436 11.81 -11.44 4.42
CA MET A 436 10.51 -10.91 3.99
C MET A 436 9.92 -11.81 2.89
N THR A 437 8.78 -12.46 3.17
CA THR A 437 8.11 -13.37 2.21
C THR A 437 7.45 -12.61 1.07
N THR A 438 7.12 -13.29 -0.04
CA THR A 438 6.56 -12.65 -1.25
C THR A 438 5.31 -13.33 -1.79
N SER A 439 5.08 -14.60 -1.48
CA SER A 439 4.09 -15.42 -2.20
C SER A 439 2.63 -15.07 -1.88
N ASN A 440 2.34 -14.53 -0.69
CA ASN A 440 1.01 -14.09 -0.28
C ASN A 440 0.60 -12.72 -0.84
N HIS A 441 0.81 -12.53 -2.15
CA HIS A 441 0.48 -11.30 -2.86
C HIS A 441 -0.29 -11.63 -4.15
N ARG A 442 -1.27 -10.80 -4.53
CA ARG A 442 -1.98 -10.94 -5.82
C ARG A 442 -0.94 -10.98 -6.97
N PRO A 443 -1.02 -11.89 -7.97
CA PRO A 443 -2.13 -12.77 -8.37
C PRO A 443 -2.31 -14.05 -7.54
N TYR A 444 -1.58 -14.20 -6.42
CA TYR A 444 -1.61 -15.37 -5.53
C TYR A 444 -1.06 -16.63 -6.17
N THR A 445 -0.13 -16.51 -7.12
CA THR A 445 0.44 -17.67 -7.81
C THR A 445 1.60 -18.28 -7.01
N TYR A 446 1.62 -19.62 -6.97
CA TYR A 446 2.64 -20.43 -6.31
C TYR A 446 2.85 -21.76 -7.08
N PRO A 447 3.90 -22.55 -6.78
CA PRO A 447 4.14 -23.84 -7.43
C PRO A 447 3.02 -24.85 -7.15
N ASP A 448 2.58 -25.56 -8.19
CA ASP A 448 1.57 -26.62 -8.05
C ASP A 448 2.10 -27.83 -7.27
N GLY A 449 1.17 -28.57 -6.64
CA GLY A 449 1.49 -29.83 -5.94
C GLY A 449 2.11 -29.66 -4.54
N ARG A 450 2.22 -28.42 -4.05
CA ARG A 450 2.73 -28.11 -2.70
C ARG A 450 1.66 -28.17 -1.63
N ILE A 451 0.45 -27.78 -1.98
CA ILE A 451 -0.72 -27.79 -1.11
C ILE A 451 -1.92 -28.38 -1.86
N ASP A 452 -3.02 -28.58 -1.15
CA ASP A 452 -4.30 -29.11 -1.67
C ASP A 452 -5.14 -28.10 -2.46
N ILE A 453 -4.71 -26.84 -2.55
CA ILE A 453 -5.36 -25.78 -3.32
C ILE A 453 -4.51 -25.50 -4.58
N PRO A 454 -5.02 -25.74 -5.80
CA PRO A 454 -4.29 -25.43 -7.03
C PRO A 454 -3.98 -23.94 -7.19
N SER A 455 -2.83 -23.61 -7.77
CA SER A 455 -2.45 -22.23 -8.10
C SER A 455 -3.44 -21.65 -9.14
N PRO A 456 -3.90 -20.38 -9.01
CA PRO A 456 -3.49 -19.37 -8.03
C PRO A 456 -4.23 -19.43 -6.69
N GLY A 457 -5.24 -20.29 -6.50
CA GLY A 457 -5.87 -20.56 -5.19
C GLY A 457 -6.47 -19.38 -4.38
N GLY A 458 -6.43 -18.15 -4.92
CA GLY A 458 -6.72 -16.92 -4.21
C GLY A 458 -5.84 -16.71 -2.97
N ARG A 459 -6.20 -15.71 -2.16
CA ARG A 459 -5.46 -15.38 -0.93
C ARG A 459 -5.36 -16.56 0.04
N THR A 460 -6.43 -17.36 0.19
CA THR A 460 -6.40 -18.55 1.05
C THR A 460 -5.36 -19.57 0.58
N GLY A 461 -5.27 -19.82 -0.73
CA GLY A 461 -4.25 -20.69 -1.31
C GLY A 461 -2.84 -20.17 -1.08
N ALA A 462 -2.60 -18.87 -1.32
CA ALA A 462 -1.28 -18.28 -1.10
C ALA A 462 -0.87 -18.25 0.38
N VAL A 463 -1.78 -17.95 1.31
CA VAL A 463 -1.53 -18.08 2.76
C VAL A 463 -1.14 -19.51 3.12
N LYS A 464 -1.88 -20.50 2.61
CA LYS A 464 -1.59 -21.92 2.88
C LYS A 464 -0.28 -22.39 2.26
N TYR A 465 0.09 -21.84 1.11
CA TYR A 465 1.39 -22.09 0.50
C TYR A 465 2.52 -21.48 1.35
N THR A 466 2.40 -20.22 1.77
CA THR A 466 3.39 -19.57 2.65
C THR A 466 3.53 -20.30 3.98
N ASP A 467 2.43 -20.76 4.59
CA ASP A 467 2.44 -21.63 5.78
C ASP A 467 3.24 -22.92 5.55
N SER A 468 3.00 -23.60 4.43
CA SER A 468 3.75 -24.80 4.03
C SER A 468 5.23 -24.52 3.75
N ALA A 469 5.57 -23.36 3.16
CA ALA A 469 6.95 -22.98 2.89
C ALA A 469 7.72 -22.66 4.18
N ILE A 470 7.08 -22.00 5.15
CA ILE A 470 7.64 -21.78 6.50
C ILE A 470 7.87 -23.13 7.19
N HIS A 471 6.92 -24.06 7.09
CA HIS A 471 7.10 -25.42 7.63
C HIS A 471 8.32 -26.12 7.05
N ASP A 472 8.44 -26.16 5.72
CA ASP A 472 9.59 -26.75 5.04
C ASP A 472 10.92 -26.08 5.46
N PHE A 473 10.94 -24.75 5.58
CA PHE A 473 12.11 -24.03 6.07
C PHE A 473 12.52 -24.47 7.47
N ILE A 474 11.57 -24.53 8.41
CA ILE A 474 11.84 -24.96 9.79
C ILE A 474 12.32 -26.41 9.83
N GLU A 475 11.71 -27.31 9.06
CA GLU A 475 12.13 -28.72 9.01
C GLU A 475 13.53 -28.91 8.39
N ARG A 476 13.85 -28.17 7.32
CA ARG A 476 15.22 -28.13 6.79
C ARG A 476 16.20 -27.53 7.80
N ALA A 477 15.81 -26.48 8.51
CA ALA A 477 16.62 -25.86 9.55
C ALA A 477 16.89 -26.80 10.73
N ARG A 478 15.94 -27.65 11.14
CA ARG A 478 16.12 -28.65 12.22
C ARG A 478 17.33 -29.57 12.02
N SER A 479 17.71 -29.82 10.77
CA SER A 479 18.88 -30.64 10.42
C SER A 479 20.23 -29.91 10.59
N LYS A 480 20.22 -28.61 10.87
CA LYS A 480 21.40 -27.75 10.89
C LYS A 480 22.00 -27.68 12.29
N PRO A 481 23.35 -27.58 12.40
CA PRO A 481 24.03 -27.54 13.69
C PRO A 481 23.72 -26.29 14.53
N TRP A 482 23.25 -25.21 13.90
CA TRP A 482 22.91 -23.95 14.55
C TRP A 482 21.46 -23.87 15.04
N PHE A 483 20.58 -24.82 14.68
CA PHE A 483 19.14 -24.74 14.94
C PHE A 483 18.80 -24.60 16.42
N ASP A 484 19.46 -25.40 17.24
CA ASP A 484 19.26 -25.48 18.68
C ASP A 484 19.59 -24.17 19.41
N ASP A 485 20.46 -23.35 18.81
CA ASP A 485 20.88 -22.04 19.31
C ASP A 485 20.33 -20.90 18.44
N THR A 486 19.10 -21.08 17.92
CA THR A 486 18.43 -20.09 17.08
C THR A 486 17.05 -19.74 17.62
N VAL A 487 16.75 -18.45 17.67
CA VAL A 487 15.41 -17.90 17.91
C VAL A 487 14.74 -17.63 16.57
N PHE A 488 13.66 -18.34 16.29
CA PHE A 488 12.81 -18.08 15.13
C PHE A 488 11.66 -17.18 15.57
N VAL A 489 11.51 -16.04 14.90
CA VAL A 489 10.41 -15.10 15.11
C VAL A 489 9.57 -15.10 13.85
N VAL A 490 8.27 -15.37 13.96
CA VAL A 490 7.32 -15.25 12.84
C VAL A 490 6.34 -14.15 13.17
N ILE A 491 6.31 -13.09 12.37
CA ILE A 491 5.40 -11.94 12.53
C ILE A 491 4.88 -11.51 11.17
N ALA A 492 3.65 -11.04 11.09
CA ALA A 492 3.18 -10.40 9.85
C ALA A 492 3.69 -8.97 9.73
N ASP A 493 3.91 -8.52 8.50
CA ASP A 493 4.25 -7.12 8.20
C ASP A 493 3.04 -6.20 8.32
N HIS A 494 1.86 -6.67 7.93
CA HIS A 494 0.59 -5.98 8.11
C HIS A 494 -0.60 -6.93 7.92
N CYS A 495 -1.80 -6.35 8.01
CA CYS A 495 -3.04 -7.03 7.77
C CYS A 495 -3.37 -7.22 6.28
N ALA A 496 -4.14 -8.26 5.97
CA ALA A 496 -4.53 -8.62 4.60
C ALA A 496 -5.47 -7.62 3.91
N LYS A 497 -6.16 -6.77 4.68
CA LYS A 497 -7.07 -5.75 4.17
C LYS A 497 -6.72 -4.41 4.77
N SER A 498 -6.71 -3.37 3.95
CA SER A 498 -6.43 -1.98 4.35
C SER A 498 -7.70 -1.15 4.56
N ALA A 499 -8.88 -1.73 4.31
CA ALA A 499 -10.14 -1.00 4.24
C ALA A 499 -11.25 -1.55 5.13
N GLY A 500 -11.98 -0.63 5.75
CA GLY A 500 -13.18 -0.90 6.52
C GLY A 500 -14.12 0.32 6.56
N LYS A 501 -15.26 0.17 7.27
CA LYS A 501 -16.31 1.20 7.38
C LYS A 501 -15.91 2.37 8.27
N GLU A 502 -15.12 2.10 9.29
CA GLU A 502 -14.61 3.10 10.22
C GLU A 502 -13.28 3.66 9.71
N ALA A 503 -12.92 4.86 10.17
CA ALA A 503 -11.63 5.48 9.86
C ALA A 503 -10.44 4.60 10.32
N LEU A 504 -10.61 3.85 11.41
CA LEU A 504 -9.64 2.86 11.90
C LEU A 504 -10.38 1.62 12.38
N THR A 505 -10.37 0.55 11.59
CA THR A 505 -10.97 -0.74 11.99
C THR A 505 -9.93 -1.57 12.75
N VAL A 506 -9.82 -1.38 14.08
CA VAL A 506 -8.77 -1.99 14.93
C VAL A 506 -8.64 -3.50 14.73
N ALA A 507 -9.75 -4.21 14.57
CA ALA A 507 -9.77 -5.66 14.34
C ALA A 507 -8.98 -6.08 13.08
N GLN A 508 -8.92 -5.24 12.05
CA GLN A 508 -8.18 -5.56 10.83
C GLN A 508 -6.68 -5.57 11.07
N TYR A 509 -6.16 -4.71 11.94
CA TYR A 509 -4.73 -4.59 12.23
C TYR A 509 -4.18 -5.74 13.09
N HIS A 510 -5.02 -6.68 13.52
CA HIS A 510 -4.62 -7.82 14.34
C HIS A 510 -3.81 -8.82 13.51
N ILE A 511 -2.58 -9.07 13.95
CA ILE A 511 -1.61 -9.93 13.28
C ILE A 511 -1.04 -10.99 14.24
N PRO A 512 -0.52 -12.12 13.72
CA PRO A 512 0.18 -13.11 14.53
C PRO A 512 1.62 -12.69 14.85
N LEU A 513 2.08 -13.07 16.04
CA LEU A 513 3.50 -13.08 16.42
C LEU A 513 3.79 -14.35 17.22
N LEU A 514 4.76 -15.13 16.75
CA LEU A 514 5.24 -16.36 17.38
C LEU A 514 6.75 -16.26 17.59
N ILE A 515 7.23 -16.65 18.78
CA ILE A 515 8.66 -16.79 19.06
C ILE A 515 8.93 -18.25 19.41
N TYR A 516 9.72 -18.92 18.58
CA TYR A 516 10.04 -20.34 18.66
C TYR A 516 11.54 -20.54 18.88
N ALA A 517 11.91 -21.09 20.04
CA ALA A 517 13.27 -21.46 20.39
C ALA A 517 13.24 -22.55 21.46
N PRO A 518 12.91 -23.81 21.12
CA PRO A 518 12.43 -24.82 22.07
C PRO A 518 13.44 -25.18 23.18
N LYS A 519 14.75 -24.96 22.96
CA LYS A 519 15.78 -25.16 23.98
C LYS A 519 15.98 -23.99 24.94
N HIS A 520 15.52 -22.79 24.56
CA HIS A 520 15.85 -21.53 25.24
C HIS A 520 14.62 -20.79 25.75
N ILE A 521 13.46 -20.96 25.12
CA ILE A 521 12.21 -20.27 25.41
C ILE A 521 11.10 -21.31 25.58
N ALA A 522 10.48 -21.32 26.75
CA ALA A 522 9.35 -22.20 27.03
C ALA A 522 8.10 -21.75 26.23
N PRO A 523 7.28 -22.69 25.73
CA PRO A 523 6.00 -22.36 25.09
C PRO A 523 5.07 -21.63 26.05
N GLY A 524 4.22 -20.75 25.52
CA GLY A 524 3.26 -20.02 26.34
C GLY A 524 2.41 -19.04 25.53
N LYS A 525 1.42 -18.43 26.18
CA LYS A 525 0.59 -17.39 25.58
C LYS A 525 0.82 -16.06 26.28
N VAL A 526 1.04 -15.02 25.49
CA VAL A 526 1.09 -13.63 25.94
C VAL A 526 -0.19 -12.92 25.49
N GLU A 527 -1.02 -12.55 26.45
CA GLU A 527 -2.31 -11.89 26.22
C GLU A 527 -2.27 -10.37 26.45
N ARG A 528 -1.06 -9.82 26.64
CA ARG A 528 -0.84 -8.39 26.73
C ARG A 528 -1.09 -7.76 25.36
N LEU A 529 -1.73 -6.60 25.34
CA LEU A 529 -1.83 -5.76 24.16
C LEU A 529 -0.43 -5.29 23.76
N VAL A 530 -0.03 -5.56 22.52
CA VAL A 530 1.27 -5.18 21.98
C VAL A 530 1.11 -4.65 20.56
N SER A 531 2.05 -3.80 20.13
CA SER A 531 2.19 -3.32 18.77
C SER A 531 3.44 -3.91 18.12
N GLN A 532 3.52 -3.91 16.78
CA GLN A 532 4.74 -4.32 16.06
C GLN A 532 6.02 -3.62 16.56
N ILE A 533 5.92 -2.37 17.02
CA ILE A 533 7.07 -1.63 17.56
C ILE A 533 7.65 -2.28 18.82
N ASP A 534 6.87 -3.07 19.54
CA ASP A 534 7.30 -3.73 20.77
C ASP A 534 8.17 -4.97 20.49
N LEU A 535 8.24 -5.43 19.23
CA LEU A 535 8.99 -6.64 18.86
C LEU A 535 10.49 -6.50 19.15
N ALA A 536 11.11 -5.43 18.65
CA ALA A 536 12.54 -5.18 18.81
C ALA A 536 12.97 -5.15 20.28
N PRO A 537 12.37 -4.34 21.17
CA PRO A 537 12.74 -4.36 22.60
C PRO A 537 12.41 -5.69 23.28
N THR A 538 11.34 -6.38 22.87
CA THR A 538 11.02 -7.72 23.40
C THR A 538 12.11 -8.74 23.07
N LEU A 539 12.55 -8.78 21.80
CA LEU A 539 13.60 -9.68 21.34
C LEU A 539 14.94 -9.39 22.01
N LEU A 540 15.34 -8.12 22.09
CA LEU A 540 16.57 -7.71 22.79
C LEU A 540 16.51 -8.04 24.29
N GLY A 541 15.34 -7.91 24.91
CA GLY A 541 15.10 -8.31 26.29
C GLY A 541 15.22 -9.83 26.51
N LEU A 542 14.66 -10.64 25.61
CA LEU A 542 14.79 -12.11 25.65
C LEU A 542 16.26 -12.56 25.55
N LEU A 543 17.09 -11.81 24.81
CA LEU A 543 18.51 -12.08 24.67
C LEU A 543 19.38 -11.41 25.77
N ASN A 544 18.77 -10.65 26.69
CA ASN A 544 19.46 -9.84 27.71
C ASN A 544 20.53 -8.88 27.12
N PHE A 545 20.27 -8.28 25.95
CA PHE A 545 21.20 -7.32 25.36
C PHE A 545 21.20 -6.01 26.13
N SER A 546 22.39 -5.45 26.36
CA SER A 546 22.56 -4.08 26.83
C SER A 546 22.90 -3.18 25.66
N TYR A 547 22.13 -2.11 25.43
CA TYR A 547 22.28 -1.28 24.23
C TYR A 547 21.90 0.17 24.50
N LYS A 548 22.29 1.07 23.60
CA LYS A 548 21.90 2.47 23.62
C LYS A 548 20.77 2.69 22.62
N SER A 549 19.54 2.93 23.11
CA SER A 549 18.42 3.35 22.28
C SER A 549 18.49 4.85 22.03
N GLN A 550 18.30 5.26 20.77
CA GLN A 550 18.36 6.65 20.30
C GLN A 550 17.00 7.08 19.75
#